data_AF-A0A1X7TSB1-F1
#
_entry.id   AF-A0A1X7TSB1-F1
#
_cell.length_a   1.000
_cell.length_b   1.000
_cell.length_c   1.000
_cell.angle_alpha   90.00
_cell.angle_beta   90.00
_cell.angle_gamma   90.00
#
_symmetry.space_group_name_H-M   'P 1'
#
loop_
_entity.id
_entity.type
_entity.pdbx_description
1 polymer ?
#
loop_
_entity_poly.entity_id
_entity_poly.type
_entity_poly.pdbx_seq_one_letter_code
_entity_poly.pdbx_strand_id
1 'polypeptide(L)'
;MEAGTEQSKEESSEDFNIRKSSSSSSVDEDERKLLAGSYWLVRILFIRSFSAIYFVAFLIALYQNKQLLGRNGLLPIHLYLQNIQKNIGSESSWKLMSFVPTLFWWVPEEYIDISLDSMATVGLVVSGTMVFLGAGNVIMFFILWGLYQSLSNVGQRWYSFGWESQLLEMGFLAMFLSPVLSLSQFPRHTPTSWTNVWGNRWMIFRIMIGAGLIKMRGDSCWRDLTCMNYHYEVCALYIV
;
A
#
# COMPACT_ATOMS: atom_id res chain seq x y z
N MET A 1 46.77 21.12 55.50
CA MET A 1 47.21 20.99 54.09
C MET A 1 46.28 20.07 53.28
N GLU A 2 45.01 19.84 53.70
CA GLU A 2 44.13 18.84 53.08
C GLU A 2 42.90 19.41 52.35
N ALA A 3 42.64 20.72 52.39
CA ALA A 3 41.45 21.31 51.73
C ALA A 3 41.61 21.56 50.22
N GLY A 4 42.82 21.46 49.66
CA GLY A 4 43.09 21.77 48.25
C GLY A 4 42.98 20.57 47.30
N THR A 5 42.86 19.35 47.81
CA THR A 5 42.89 18.12 47.00
C THR A 5 41.48 17.58 46.67
N GLU A 6 40.46 17.96 47.43
CA GLU A 6 39.07 17.56 47.16
C GLU A 6 38.41 18.41 46.07
N GLN A 7 38.60 19.74 46.07
CA GLN A 7 38.06 20.62 45.02
C GLN A 7 38.58 20.28 43.61
N SER A 8 39.86 19.88 43.50
CA SER A 8 40.46 19.45 42.22
C SER A 8 39.85 18.14 41.69
N LYS A 9 39.33 17.27 42.55
CA LYS A 9 38.70 16.01 42.13
C LYS A 9 37.25 16.21 41.68
N GLU A 10 36.51 17.11 42.33
CA GLU A 10 35.14 17.45 41.93
C GLU A 10 35.08 18.16 40.57
N GLU A 11 35.92 19.17 40.33
CA GLU A 11 36.01 19.83 39.00
C GLU A 11 36.36 18.82 37.88
N SER A 12 37.30 17.90 38.14
CA SER A 12 37.67 16.88 37.15
C SER A 12 36.55 15.89 36.84
N SER A 13 35.66 15.65 37.81
CA SER A 13 34.53 14.72 37.69
C SER A 13 33.34 15.35 36.98
N GLU A 14 33.10 16.64 37.21
CA GLU A 14 32.10 17.43 36.48
C GLU A 14 32.49 17.63 35.01
N ASP A 15 33.75 17.99 34.73
CA ASP A 15 34.26 18.13 33.35
C ASP A 15 34.20 16.82 32.57
N PHE A 16 34.42 15.68 33.25
CA PHE A 16 34.30 14.36 32.64
C PHE A 16 32.84 14.02 32.30
N ASN A 17 31.90 14.36 33.19
CA ASN A 17 30.46 14.16 32.95
C ASN A 17 29.91 15.06 31.83
N ILE A 18 30.35 16.31 31.75
CA ILE A 18 29.97 17.25 30.68
C ILE A 18 30.52 16.79 29.32
N ARG A 19 31.78 16.33 29.27
CA ARG A 19 32.34 15.74 28.04
C ARG A 19 31.57 14.49 27.63
N LYS A 20 31.21 13.62 28.58
CA LYS A 20 30.45 12.39 28.29
C LYS A 20 29.05 12.71 27.78
N SER A 21 28.33 13.68 28.36
CA SER A 21 27.01 14.08 27.89
C SER A 21 27.05 14.75 26.51
N SER A 22 28.07 15.58 26.26
CA SER A 22 28.28 16.21 24.93
C SER A 22 28.64 15.17 23.86
N SER A 23 29.39 14.13 24.22
CA SER A 23 29.76 13.04 23.31
C SER A 23 28.59 12.10 23.02
N SER A 24 27.71 11.84 24.00
CA SER A 24 26.50 11.04 23.76
C SER A 24 25.48 11.82 22.92
N SER A 25 25.33 13.12 23.14
CA SER A 25 24.43 13.94 22.31
C SER A 25 24.95 14.12 20.88
N SER A 26 26.27 14.25 20.68
CA SER A 26 26.86 14.36 19.35
C SER A 26 26.83 13.04 18.59
N VAL A 27 27.04 11.91 19.27
CA VAL A 27 26.93 10.57 18.65
C VAL A 27 25.48 10.26 18.29
N ASP A 28 24.50 10.58 19.15
CA ASP A 28 23.07 10.46 18.82
C ASP A 28 22.65 11.40 17.67
N GLU A 29 23.21 12.61 17.59
CA GLU A 29 22.96 13.53 16.47
C GLU A 29 23.58 13.06 15.16
N ASP A 30 24.80 12.53 15.19
CA ASP A 30 25.50 12.04 14.01
C ASP A 30 24.92 10.71 13.52
N GLU A 31 24.46 9.83 14.41
CA GLU A 31 23.71 8.62 14.05
C GLU A 31 22.33 8.98 13.44
N ARG A 32 21.64 10.00 13.97
CA ARG A 32 20.43 10.57 13.36
C ARG A 32 20.69 11.23 12.00
N LYS A 33 21.85 11.87 11.79
CA LYS A 33 22.24 12.49 10.51
C LYS A 33 22.64 11.45 9.45
N LEU A 34 23.32 10.38 9.83
CA LEU A 34 23.71 9.30 8.91
C LEU A 34 22.48 8.55 8.34
N LEU A 35 21.35 8.56 9.06
CA LEU A 35 20.09 7.97 8.61
C LEU A 35 19.27 8.89 7.69
N ALA A 36 19.40 10.21 7.80
CA ALA A 36 18.58 11.18 7.06
C ALA A 36 18.79 11.15 5.54
N GLY A 37 19.99 10.81 5.06
CA GLY A 37 20.28 10.62 3.63
C GLY A 37 19.95 9.22 3.08
N SER A 38 19.89 8.20 3.94
CA SER A 38 19.80 6.79 3.55
C SER A 38 18.42 6.39 3.00
N TYR A 39 17.35 6.94 3.59
CA TYR A 39 15.98 6.56 3.21
C TYR A 39 15.44 7.27 1.96
N TRP A 40 16.15 8.26 1.41
CA TRP A 40 15.68 8.99 0.24
C TRP A 40 15.56 8.08 -1.00
N LEU A 41 16.59 7.27 -1.26
CA LEU A 41 16.60 6.34 -2.38
C LEU A 41 15.51 5.28 -2.21
N VAL A 42 15.34 4.75 -0.99
CA VAL A 42 14.31 3.76 -0.68
C VAL A 42 12.91 4.31 -0.94
N ARG A 43 12.62 5.58 -0.60
CA ARG A 43 11.31 6.19 -0.87
C ARG A 43 11.02 6.34 -2.35
N ILE A 44 12.02 6.76 -3.14
CA ILE A 44 11.88 6.89 -4.59
C ILE A 44 11.66 5.53 -5.22
N LEU A 45 12.48 4.54 -4.84
CA LEU A 45 12.31 3.17 -5.32
C LEU A 45 10.96 2.61 -4.92
N PHE A 46 10.51 2.82 -3.68
CA PHE A 46 9.19 2.41 -3.23
C PHE A 46 8.08 3.02 -4.07
N ILE A 47 8.09 4.34 -4.30
CA ILE A 47 7.07 5.00 -5.12
C ILE A 47 7.11 4.51 -6.56
N ARG A 48 8.29 4.32 -7.15
CA ARG A 48 8.42 3.82 -8.52
C ARG A 48 7.92 2.39 -8.65
N SER A 49 8.38 1.49 -7.78
CA SER A 49 7.94 0.10 -7.75
C SER A 49 6.44 -0.01 -7.51
N PHE A 50 5.91 0.76 -6.56
CA PHE A 50 4.49 0.73 -6.24
C PHE A 50 3.62 1.33 -7.36
N SER A 51 4.07 2.42 -7.99
CA SER A 51 3.41 2.98 -9.18
C SER A 51 3.46 2.00 -10.36
N ALA A 52 4.54 1.24 -10.51
CA ALA A 52 4.65 0.19 -11.53
C ALA A 52 3.66 -0.96 -11.29
N ILE A 53 3.43 -1.34 -10.02
CA ILE A 53 2.40 -2.33 -9.65
C ILE A 53 1.01 -1.80 -10.05
N TYR A 54 0.68 -0.55 -9.71
CA TYR A 54 -0.57 0.07 -10.15
C TYR A 54 -0.68 0.13 -11.68
N PHE A 55 0.40 0.49 -12.37
CA PHE A 55 0.42 0.53 -13.83
C PHE A 55 0.08 -0.83 -14.44
N VAL A 56 0.70 -1.90 -13.96
CA VAL A 56 0.39 -3.27 -14.40
C VAL A 56 -1.04 -3.65 -14.05
N ALA A 57 -1.52 -3.31 -12.84
CA ALA A 57 -2.89 -3.61 -12.43
C ALA A 57 -3.93 -2.90 -13.32
N PHE A 58 -3.72 -1.62 -13.65
CA PHE A 58 -4.59 -0.88 -14.56
C PHE A 58 -4.47 -1.32 -16.02
N LEU A 59 -3.28 -1.79 -16.44
CA LEU A 59 -3.10 -2.40 -17.76
C LEU A 59 -3.90 -3.69 -17.89
N ILE A 60 -3.85 -4.55 -16.87
CA ILE A 60 -4.67 -5.78 -16.81
C ILE A 60 -6.15 -5.40 -16.81
N ALA A 61 -6.55 -4.43 -15.98
CA ALA A 61 -7.91 -3.94 -15.93
C ALA A 61 -8.41 -3.44 -17.31
N LEU A 62 -7.58 -2.72 -18.07
CA LEU A 62 -7.93 -2.22 -19.40
C LEU A 62 -8.26 -3.35 -20.39
N TYR A 63 -7.46 -4.41 -20.39
CA TYR A 63 -7.64 -5.51 -21.35
C TYR A 63 -8.63 -6.59 -20.90
N GLN A 64 -8.88 -6.70 -19.59
CA GLN A 64 -9.66 -7.80 -19.01
C GLN A 64 -11.03 -7.37 -18.47
N ASN A 65 -11.16 -6.17 -17.89
CA ASN A 65 -12.38 -5.81 -17.16
C ASN A 65 -13.59 -5.67 -18.07
N LYS A 66 -13.42 -5.28 -19.33
CA LYS A 66 -14.54 -5.16 -20.27
C LYS A 66 -15.23 -6.50 -20.52
N GLN A 67 -14.45 -7.58 -20.64
CA GLN A 67 -14.92 -8.93 -20.90
C GLN A 67 -15.47 -9.58 -19.62
N LEU A 68 -14.93 -9.22 -18.45
CA LEU A 68 -15.39 -9.77 -17.17
C LEU A 68 -16.62 -9.05 -16.62
N LEU A 69 -16.58 -7.71 -16.59
CA LEU A 69 -17.47 -6.85 -15.82
C LEU A 69 -18.34 -5.93 -16.70
N GLY A 70 -18.04 -5.83 -17.99
CA GLY A 70 -18.81 -5.03 -18.94
C GLY A 70 -20.25 -5.48 -19.06
N ARG A 71 -21.05 -4.74 -19.84
CA ARG A 71 -22.49 -4.99 -20.00
C ARG A 71 -22.79 -6.40 -20.51
N ASN A 72 -21.96 -6.90 -21.42
CA ASN A 72 -22.04 -8.26 -21.97
C ASN A 72 -20.97 -9.19 -21.38
N GLY A 73 -20.40 -8.82 -20.22
CA GLY A 73 -19.37 -9.61 -19.56
C GLY A 73 -19.92 -10.82 -18.80
N LEU A 74 -19.01 -11.62 -18.23
CA LEU A 74 -19.37 -12.80 -17.44
C LEU A 74 -20.14 -12.46 -16.15
N LEU A 75 -19.79 -11.34 -15.51
CA LEU A 75 -20.42 -10.82 -14.30
C LEU A 75 -20.73 -9.32 -14.47
N PRO A 76 -21.81 -8.97 -15.19
CA PRO A 76 -22.11 -7.58 -15.51
C PRO A 76 -22.35 -6.71 -14.26
N ILE A 77 -21.73 -5.54 -14.22
CA ILE A 77 -21.83 -4.60 -13.09
C ILE A 77 -23.27 -4.13 -12.84
N HIS A 78 -24.03 -3.85 -13.91
CA HIS A 78 -25.39 -3.32 -13.78
C HIS A 78 -26.32 -4.29 -13.02
N LEU A 79 -26.24 -5.59 -13.31
CA LEU A 79 -27.03 -6.61 -12.60
C LEU A 79 -26.67 -6.68 -11.11
N TYR A 80 -25.38 -6.54 -10.79
CA TYR A 80 -24.91 -6.53 -9.40
C TYR A 80 -25.41 -5.31 -8.63
N LEU A 81 -25.26 -4.10 -9.19
CA LEU A 81 -25.72 -2.87 -8.55
C LEU A 81 -27.25 -2.82 -8.42
N GLN A 82 -27.99 -3.28 -9.45
CA GLN A 82 -29.44 -3.39 -9.38
C GLN A 82 -29.89 -4.36 -8.27
N ASN A 83 -29.22 -5.51 -8.11
CA ASN A 83 -29.53 -6.44 -7.03
C ASN A 83 -29.29 -5.82 -5.65
N ILE A 84 -28.22 -5.05 -5.48
CA ILE A 84 -27.95 -4.32 -4.23
C ILE A 84 -29.02 -3.27 -3.96
N GLN A 85 -29.39 -2.47 -4.99
CA GLN A 85 -30.44 -1.46 -4.87
C GLN A 85 -31.78 -2.10 -4.45
N LYS A 86 -32.16 -3.22 -5.08
CA LYS A 86 -33.38 -3.98 -4.73
C LYS A 86 -33.35 -4.51 -3.30
N ASN A 87 -32.21 -5.05 -2.84
CA ASN A 87 -32.08 -5.61 -1.50
C ASN A 87 -32.11 -4.54 -0.40
N ILE A 88 -31.56 -3.35 -0.67
CA ILE A 88 -31.53 -2.24 0.31
C ILE A 88 -32.84 -1.43 0.30
N GLY A 89 -33.59 -1.47 -0.82
CA GLY A 89 -34.88 -0.79 -0.96
C GLY A 89 -34.76 0.75 -0.88
N SER A 90 -33.61 1.30 -1.28
CA SER A 90 -33.31 2.74 -1.18
C SER A 90 -32.86 3.28 -2.53
N GLU A 91 -33.55 4.33 -2.99
CA GLU A 91 -33.20 5.09 -4.20
C GLU A 91 -32.08 6.11 -3.97
N SER A 92 -31.70 6.38 -2.72
CA SER A 92 -30.64 7.34 -2.43
C SER A 92 -29.26 6.75 -2.73
N SER A 93 -28.61 7.25 -3.78
CA SER A 93 -27.24 6.87 -4.19
C SER A 93 -26.22 7.02 -3.05
N TRP A 94 -26.40 7.97 -2.14
CA TRP A 94 -25.52 8.18 -0.99
C TRP A 94 -25.57 7.03 0.02
N LYS A 95 -26.75 6.45 0.23
CA LYS A 95 -26.90 5.28 1.10
C LYS A 95 -26.24 4.06 0.46
N LEU A 96 -26.45 3.87 -0.84
CA LEU A 96 -25.85 2.78 -1.62
C LEU A 96 -24.31 2.87 -1.66
N MET A 97 -23.77 4.08 -1.83
CA MET A 97 -22.33 4.36 -1.77
C MET A 97 -21.69 3.98 -0.42
N SER A 98 -22.44 4.10 0.68
CA SER A 98 -21.96 3.73 2.00
C SER A 98 -21.81 2.21 2.17
N PHE A 99 -22.57 1.42 1.41
CA PHE A 99 -22.46 -0.04 1.40
C PHE A 99 -21.42 -0.53 0.38
N VAL A 100 -21.46 0.02 -0.83
CA VAL A 100 -20.55 -0.32 -1.92
C VAL A 100 -19.93 0.97 -2.43
N PRO A 101 -18.74 1.36 -1.93
CA PRO A 101 -18.11 2.61 -2.32
C PRO A 101 -17.54 2.49 -3.73
N THR A 102 -18.33 2.92 -4.71
CA THR A 102 -17.99 2.84 -6.13
C THR A 102 -18.53 4.04 -6.91
N LEU A 103 -17.76 4.50 -7.91
CA LEU A 103 -18.16 5.57 -8.82
C LEU A 103 -19.25 5.11 -9.80
N PHE A 104 -19.44 3.79 -9.96
CA PHE A 104 -20.42 3.22 -10.90
C PHE A 104 -21.88 3.50 -10.52
N TRP A 105 -22.18 3.96 -9.29
CA TRP A 105 -23.53 4.39 -8.92
C TRP A 105 -24.02 5.61 -9.71
N TRP A 106 -23.11 6.45 -10.21
CA TRP A 106 -23.44 7.63 -11.01
C TRP A 106 -23.28 7.42 -12.52
N VAL A 107 -22.87 6.22 -12.93
CA VAL A 107 -22.65 5.88 -14.34
C VAL A 107 -23.92 5.22 -14.88
N PRO A 108 -24.55 5.75 -15.94
CA PRO A 108 -25.66 5.08 -16.58
C PRO A 108 -25.21 3.74 -17.20
N GLU A 109 -26.10 2.76 -17.24
CA GLU A 109 -25.79 1.39 -17.68
C GLU A 109 -25.19 1.31 -19.10
N GLU A 110 -25.60 2.22 -19.97
CA GLU A 110 -25.12 2.32 -21.35
C GLU A 110 -23.63 2.70 -21.44
N TYR A 111 -23.12 3.42 -20.44
CA TYR A 111 -21.76 3.93 -20.41
C TYR A 111 -20.82 3.12 -19.51
N ILE A 112 -21.23 1.95 -19.01
CA ILE A 112 -20.39 1.12 -18.12
C ILE A 112 -19.10 0.71 -18.81
N ASP A 113 -19.17 0.21 -20.05
CA ASP A 113 -18.00 -0.28 -20.78
C ASP A 113 -17.00 0.86 -21.05
N ILE A 114 -17.51 2.01 -21.45
CA ILE A 114 -16.69 3.22 -21.69
C ILE A 114 -16.09 3.72 -20.38
N SER A 115 -16.85 3.64 -19.27
CA SER A 115 -16.37 4.07 -17.95
C SER A 115 -15.28 3.14 -17.42
N LEU A 116 -15.40 1.82 -17.63
CA LEU A 116 -14.34 0.86 -17.31
C LEU A 116 -13.06 1.16 -18.09
N ASP A 117 -13.16 1.34 -19.41
CA ASP A 117 -12.03 1.66 -20.27
C ASP A 117 -11.41 3.01 -19.87
N SER A 118 -12.24 4.02 -19.56
CA SER A 118 -11.79 5.35 -19.14
C SER A 118 -11.09 5.34 -17.79
N MET A 119 -11.65 4.66 -16.78
CA MET A 119 -11.04 4.55 -15.45
C MET A 119 -9.71 3.80 -15.51
N ALA A 120 -9.64 2.72 -16.28
CA ALA A 120 -8.41 1.97 -16.49
C ALA A 120 -7.35 2.82 -17.22
N THR A 121 -7.75 3.57 -18.25
CA THR A 121 -6.84 4.46 -18.99
C THR A 121 -6.32 5.59 -18.11
N VAL A 122 -7.18 6.25 -17.33
CA VAL A 122 -6.76 7.31 -16.39
C VAL A 122 -5.80 6.74 -15.35
N GLY A 123 -6.11 5.58 -14.76
CA GLY A 123 -5.23 4.91 -13.81
C GLY A 123 -3.87 4.56 -14.42
N LEU A 124 -3.85 4.07 -15.66
CA LEU A 124 -2.64 3.75 -16.41
C LEU A 124 -1.79 4.99 -16.70
N VAL A 125 -2.41 6.10 -17.13
CA VAL A 125 -1.68 7.34 -17.43
C VAL A 125 -1.10 7.96 -16.16
N VAL A 126 -1.88 8.02 -15.07
CA VAL A 126 -1.43 8.60 -13.79
C VAL A 126 -0.28 7.77 -13.20
N SER A 127 -0.45 6.45 -13.12
CA SER A 127 0.59 5.56 -12.60
C SER A 127 1.84 5.53 -13.49
N GLY A 128 1.68 5.51 -14.81
CA GLY A 128 2.78 5.59 -15.77
C GLY A 128 3.59 6.88 -15.60
N THR A 129 2.90 8.02 -15.47
CA THR A 129 3.55 9.32 -15.19
C THR A 129 4.37 9.26 -13.90
N MET A 130 3.83 8.67 -12.83
CA MET A 130 4.56 8.51 -11.56
C MET A 130 5.79 7.60 -11.68
N VAL A 131 5.73 6.55 -12.49
CA VAL A 131 6.89 5.68 -12.78
C VAL A 131 8.00 6.46 -13.50
N PHE A 132 7.65 7.28 -14.51
CA PHE A 132 8.61 8.06 -15.28
C PHE A 132 9.23 9.21 -14.48
N LEU A 133 8.42 9.97 -13.75
CA LEU A 133 8.93 11.09 -12.94
C LEU A 133 9.64 10.60 -11.68
N GLY A 134 9.24 9.45 -11.13
CA GLY A 134 9.72 8.97 -9.83
C GLY A 134 9.32 9.85 -8.66
N ALA A 135 8.30 10.68 -8.86
CA ALA A 135 7.69 11.53 -7.86
C ALA A 135 6.18 11.24 -7.88
N GLY A 136 5.61 11.11 -6.69
CA GLY A 136 4.18 10.91 -6.49
C GLY A 136 3.65 11.96 -5.54
N ASN A 137 2.46 12.46 -5.82
CA ASN A 137 1.70 13.36 -4.96
C ASN A 137 0.57 12.58 -4.28
N VAL A 138 0.18 12.97 -3.06
CA VAL A 138 -1.00 12.45 -2.35
C VAL A 138 -2.23 12.44 -3.24
N ILE A 139 -2.44 13.48 -4.04
CA ILE A 139 -3.59 13.58 -4.96
C ILE A 139 -3.53 12.47 -6.01
N MET A 140 -2.36 12.18 -6.57
CA MET A 140 -2.21 11.11 -7.57
C MET A 140 -2.46 9.74 -6.95
N PHE A 141 -1.91 9.49 -5.75
CA PHE A 141 -2.19 8.25 -5.02
C PHE A 141 -3.66 8.13 -4.63
N PHE A 142 -4.32 9.22 -4.24
CA PHE A 142 -5.74 9.24 -3.92
C PHE A 142 -6.60 8.94 -5.15
N ILE A 143 -6.25 9.49 -6.32
CA ILE A 143 -6.92 9.19 -7.58
C ILE A 143 -6.74 7.70 -7.93
N LEU A 144 -5.51 7.17 -7.91
CA LEU A 144 -5.25 5.76 -8.19
C LEU A 144 -5.99 4.84 -7.21
N TRP A 145 -5.93 5.17 -5.93
CA TRP A 145 -6.62 4.44 -4.86
C TRP A 145 -8.14 4.47 -5.06
N GLY A 146 -8.73 5.63 -5.33
CA GLY A 146 -10.18 5.77 -5.54
C GLY A 146 -10.68 5.05 -6.78
N LEU A 147 -9.94 5.12 -7.90
CA LEU A 147 -10.25 4.37 -9.12
C LEU A 147 -10.18 2.87 -8.88
N TYR A 148 -9.14 2.40 -8.19
CA TYR A 148 -8.96 0.99 -7.88
C TYR A 148 -10.02 0.48 -6.88
N GLN A 149 -10.35 1.27 -5.86
CA GLN A 149 -11.39 0.98 -4.88
C GLN A 149 -12.74 0.81 -5.60
N SER A 150 -13.04 1.71 -6.53
CA SER A 150 -14.25 1.65 -7.33
C SER A 150 -14.36 0.37 -8.15
N LEU A 151 -13.25 -0.08 -8.77
CA LEU A 151 -13.18 -1.33 -9.53
C LEU A 151 -13.28 -2.57 -8.62
N SER A 152 -12.53 -2.60 -7.52
CA SER A 152 -12.50 -3.73 -6.60
C SER A 152 -13.88 -4.02 -5.98
N ASN A 153 -14.63 -2.98 -5.62
CA ASN A 153 -15.98 -3.14 -5.03
C ASN A 153 -17.04 -3.68 -6.01
N VAL A 154 -16.86 -3.49 -7.32
CA VAL A 154 -17.76 -4.03 -8.35
C VAL A 154 -17.23 -5.29 -9.02
N GLY A 155 -15.97 -5.64 -8.76
CA GLY A 155 -15.27 -6.76 -9.36
C GLY A 155 -15.72 -8.15 -8.89
N GLN A 156 -16.65 -8.22 -7.93
CA GLN A 156 -17.28 -9.44 -7.44
C GLN A 156 -16.26 -10.55 -7.15
N ARG A 157 -16.39 -11.72 -7.79
CA ARG A 157 -15.50 -12.88 -7.58
C ARG A 157 -14.09 -12.64 -8.11
N TRP A 158 -13.95 -11.88 -9.19
CA TRP A 158 -12.66 -11.65 -9.85
C TRP A 158 -11.72 -10.80 -9.00
N TYR A 159 -12.27 -9.89 -8.17
CA TYR A 159 -11.51 -9.01 -7.27
C TYR A 159 -11.63 -9.39 -5.78
N SER A 160 -12.11 -10.62 -5.48
CA SER A 160 -12.26 -11.10 -4.09
C SER A 160 -10.96 -11.62 -3.47
N PHE A 161 -9.84 -11.56 -4.19
CA PHE A 161 -8.56 -12.09 -3.73
C PHE A 161 -7.85 -11.14 -2.77
N GLY A 162 -7.06 -11.71 -1.86
CA GLY A 162 -6.39 -10.94 -0.81
C GLY A 162 -5.43 -9.86 -1.32
N TRP A 163 -4.81 -10.08 -2.48
CA TRP A 163 -3.89 -9.09 -3.08
C TRP A 163 -4.59 -7.79 -3.49
N GLU A 164 -5.88 -7.84 -3.83
CA GLU A 164 -6.68 -6.67 -4.19
C GLU A 164 -6.83 -5.74 -2.98
N SER A 165 -7.25 -6.32 -1.85
CA SER A 165 -7.34 -5.61 -0.58
C SER A 165 -5.99 -5.11 -0.08
N GLN A 166 -4.92 -5.88 -0.30
CA GLN A 166 -3.57 -5.49 0.06
C GLN A 166 -3.08 -4.29 -0.76
N LEU A 167 -3.38 -4.24 -2.07
CA LEU A 167 -3.03 -3.10 -2.91
C LEU A 167 -3.73 -1.82 -2.43
N LEU A 168 -5.00 -1.93 -2.02
CA LEU A 168 -5.77 -0.81 -1.47
C LEU A 168 -5.23 -0.34 -0.11
N GLU A 169 -4.88 -1.26 0.79
CA GLU A 169 -4.25 -0.93 2.07
C GLU A 169 -2.89 -0.22 1.84
N MET A 170 -2.06 -0.74 0.93
CA MET A 170 -0.79 -0.12 0.56
C MET A 170 -0.97 1.25 -0.10
N GLY A 171 -1.98 1.40 -0.95
CA GLY A 171 -2.32 2.67 -1.61
C GLY A 171 -2.69 3.73 -0.59
N PHE A 172 -3.45 3.34 0.43
CA PHE A 172 -3.80 4.21 1.54
C PHE A 172 -2.57 4.62 2.36
N LEU A 173 -1.68 3.69 2.69
CA LEU A 173 -0.44 4.00 3.41
C LEU A 173 0.50 4.89 2.58
N ALA A 174 0.58 4.68 1.26
CA ALA A 174 1.41 5.47 0.35
C ALA A 174 1.01 6.95 0.32
N MET A 175 -0.25 7.28 0.57
CA MET A 175 -0.70 8.67 0.72
C MET A 175 0.00 9.37 1.90
N PHE A 176 0.21 8.70 3.03
CA PHE A 176 0.92 9.29 4.19
C PHE A 176 2.44 9.39 3.99
N LEU A 177 2.97 8.75 2.96
CA LEU A 177 4.38 8.85 2.59
C LEU A 177 4.63 10.01 1.62
N SER A 178 3.64 10.38 0.81
CA SER A 178 3.77 11.33 -0.29
C SER A 178 3.61 12.80 0.16
N PRO A 179 4.35 13.76 -0.45
CA PRO A 179 4.12 15.18 -0.22
C PRO A 179 2.76 15.60 -0.81
N VAL A 180 2.05 16.47 -0.09
CA VAL A 180 0.64 16.84 -0.39
C VAL A 180 0.48 17.56 -1.73
N LEU A 181 1.46 18.35 -2.17
CA LEU A 181 1.34 19.17 -3.39
C LEU A 181 2.61 19.25 -4.24
N SER A 182 3.73 18.67 -3.80
CA SER A 182 4.99 18.79 -4.52
C SER A 182 5.18 17.63 -5.51
N LEU A 183 5.40 17.97 -6.78
CA LEU A 183 5.82 17.04 -7.82
C LEU A 183 7.36 16.92 -7.90
N SER A 184 8.09 17.57 -7.00
CA SER A 184 9.54 17.45 -6.92
C SER A 184 9.94 16.18 -6.18
N GLN A 185 11.10 15.63 -6.54
CA GLN A 185 11.72 14.55 -5.77
C GLN A 185 11.88 14.98 -4.31
N PHE A 186 11.58 14.08 -3.38
CA PHE A 186 11.53 14.37 -1.95
C PHE A 186 12.75 15.15 -1.46
N PRO A 187 12.58 16.21 -0.67
CA PRO A 187 13.71 16.83 0.02
C PRO A 187 14.35 15.81 0.97
N ARG A 188 15.69 15.71 0.95
CA ARG A 188 16.48 14.74 1.73
C ARG A 188 16.19 14.78 3.24
N HIS A 189 15.73 15.92 3.77
CA HIS A 189 15.55 16.14 5.20
C HIS A 189 14.13 15.93 5.72
N THR A 190 13.18 15.46 4.91
CA THR A 190 11.80 15.23 5.39
C THR A 190 11.70 13.93 6.19
N PRO A 191 11.30 13.96 7.47
CA PRO A 191 11.13 12.74 8.25
C PRO A 191 10.00 11.88 7.68
N THR A 192 10.19 10.55 7.66
CA THR A 192 9.11 9.61 7.31
C THR A 192 8.04 9.63 8.38
N SER A 193 6.76 9.62 7.99
CA SER A 193 5.66 9.49 8.93
C SER A 193 5.74 8.15 9.67
N TRP A 194 5.60 8.20 11.00
CA TRP A 194 5.60 6.99 11.84
C TRP A 194 4.51 6.01 11.45
N THR A 195 3.32 6.54 11.09
CA THR A 195 2.19 5.76 10.58
C THR A 195 2.58 4.90 9.39
N ASN A 196 3.35 5.42 8.44
CA ASN A 196 3.76 4.65 7.28
C ASN A 196 4.76 3.55 7.65
N VAL A 197 5.74 3.83 8.52
CA VAL A 197 6.72 2.81 8.94
C VAL A 197 6.05 1.66 9.68
N TRP A 198 5.20 1.98 10.67
CA TRP A 198 4.49 0.96 11.44
C TRP A 198 3.40 0.27 10.64
N GLY A 199 2.69 1.00 9.77
CA GLY A 199 1.69 0.44 8.87
C GLY A 199 2.29 -0.61 7.92
N ASN A 200 3.43 -0.31 7.30
CA ASN A 200 4.12 -1.28 6.44
C ASN A 200 4.66 -2.49 7.23
N ARG A 201 5.20 -2.28 8.44
CA ARG A 201 5.66 -3.38 9.31
C ARG A 201 4.50 -4.30 9.71
N TRP A 202 3.39 -3.71 10.13
CA TRP A 202 2.17 -4.43 10.50
C TRP A 202 1.60 -5.22 9.31
N MET A 203 1.61 -4.63 8.13
CA MET A 203 1.16 -5.30 6.90
C MET A 203 2.03 -6.52 6.57
N ILE A 204 3.36 -6.40 6.60
CA ILE A 204 4.27 -7.54 6.35
C ILE A 204 4.02 -8.66 7.36
N PHE A 205 3.87 -8.31 8.64
CA PHE A 205 3.54 -9.26 9.70
C PHE A 205 2.22 -10.00 9.40
N ARG A 206 1.15 -9.27 9.04
CA ARG A 206 -0.14 -9.85 8.66
C ARG A 206 -0.03 -10.79 7.46
N ILE A 207 0.73 -10.42 6.44
CA ILE A 207 0.91 -11.25 5.24
C ILE A 207 1.59 -12.57 5.60
N MET A 208 2.67 -12.51 6.38
CA MET A 208 3.42 -13.71 6.78
C MET A 208 2.58 -14.65 7.64
N ILE A 209 1.83 -14.10 8.60
CA ILE A 209 0.91 -14.88 9.42
C ILE A 209 -0.24 -15.45 8.59
N GLY A 210 -0.85 -14.64 7.73
CA GLY A 210 -1.96 -15.06 6.88
C GLY A 210 -1.57 -16.22 5.97
N ALA A 211 -0.40 -16.13 5.33
CA ALA A 211 0.14 -17.21 4.52
C ALA A 211 0.38 -18.50 5.35
N GLY A 212 0.87 -18.37 6.59
CA GLY A 212 1.03 -19.50 7.51
C GLY A 212 -0.30 -20.14 7.93
N LEU A 213 -1.31 -19.33 8.26
CA LEU A 213 -2.62 -19.83 8.69
C LEU A 213 -3.38 -20.53 7.57
N ILE A 214 -3.27 -20.05 6.32
CA ILE A 214 -3.86 -20.72 5.15
C ILE A 214 -3.25 -22.10 4.98
N LYS A 215 -1.92 -22.23 5.13
CA LYS A 215 -1.22 -23.53 5.09
C LYS A 215 -1.69 -24.46 6.20
N MET A 216 -1.76 -23.97 7.44
CA MET A 216 -2.21 -24.75 8.60
C MET A 216 -3.68 -25.21 8.50
N ARG A 217 -4.52 -24.47 7.78
CA ARG A 217 -5.92 -24.84 7.50
C ARG A 217 -6.05 -25.82 6.33
N GLY A 218 -5.15 -25.76 5.36
CA GLY A 218 -5.29 -26.48 4.09
C GLY A 218 -5.18 -27.99 4.24
N ASP A 219 -4.23 -28.49 5.05
CA ASP A 219 -4.01 -29.93 5.21
C ASP A 219 -3.26 -30.26 6.51
N SER A 220 -3.49 -31.43 7.10
CA SER A 220 -2.77 -31.93 8.28
C SER A 220 -1.29 -32.12 8.00
N CYS A 221 -0.93 -32.38 6.75
CA CYS A 221 0.44 -32.46 6.25
C CYS A 221 1.30 -31.20 6.52
N TRP A 222 0.70 -30.00 6.61
CA TRP A 222 1.40 -28.79 7.03
C TRP A 222 1.67 -28.75 8.55
N ARG A 223 0.83 -29.41 9.34
CA ARG A 223 1.01 -29.56 10.80
C ARG A 223 2.09 -30.60 11.11
N ASP A 224 2.14 -31.65 10.30
CA ASP A 224 3.10 -32.75 10.42
C ASP A 224 4.47 -32.43 9.77
N LEU A 225 4.62 -31.25 9.18
CA LEU A 225 5.84 -30.75 8.50
C LEU A 225 6.32 -31.63 7.32
N THR A 226 5.52 -32.59 6.87
CA THR A 226 5.83 -33.50 5.76
C THR A 226 5.56 -32.90 4.39
N CYS A 227 4.85 -31.77 4.34
CA CYS A 227 4.39 -31.18 3.08
C CYS A 227 5.51 -30.71 2.15
N MET A 228 6.70 -30.37 2.65
CA MET A 228 7.82 -29.98 1.78
C MET A 228 8.32 -31.12 0.90
N ASN A 229 8.08 -32.38 1.29
CA ASN A 229 8.51 -33.56 0.53
C ASN A 229 7.71 -33.72 -0.78
N TYR A 230 6.44 -33.31 -0.78
CA TYR A 230 5.53 -33.48 -1.91
C TYR A 230 5.17 -32.15 -2.59
N HIS A 231 5.40 -31.00 -1.94
CA HIS A 231 4.98 -29.69 -2.43
C HIS A 231 5.50 -29.37 -3.85
N TYR A 232 6.74 -29.75 -4.16
CA TYR A 232 7.33 -29.53 -5.47
C TYR A 232 6.91 -30.57 -6.53
N GLU A 233 6.47 -31.76 -6.11
CA GLU A 233 6.02 -32.82 -7.03
C GLU A 233 4.65 -32.48 -7.64
N VAL A 234 3.73 -31.90 -6.85
CA VAL A 234 2.39 -31.53 -7.33
C VAL A 234 2.34 -30.18 -8.06
N CYS A 235 3.24 -29.25 -7.72
CA CYS A 235 3.30 -27.93 -8.37
C CYS A 235 3.63 -28.00 -9.87
N ALA A 236 4.39 -29.02 -10.31
CA ALA A 236 4.69 -29.22 -11.73
C ALA A 236 3.46 -29.71 -12.53
N LEU A 237 2.52 -30.40 -11.89
CA LEU A 237 1.38 -31.04 -12.57
C LEU A 237 0.22 -30.08 -12.89
N TYR A 238 0.23 -28.87 -12.32
CA TYR A 238 -0.81 -27.84 -12.54
C TYR A 238 -0.42 -26.76 -13.58
N ILE A 239 0.76 -26.86 -14.18
CA ILE A 239 1.29 -25.89 -15.18
C ILE A 239 1.32 -26.48 -16.62
N VAL A 240 0.79 -27.69 -16.84
CA VAL A 240 0.63 -28.28 -18.19
C VAL A 240 -0.84 -28.50 -18.51
#